data_AF-A0A7Y3UJY7-F1
#
_entry.id   AF-A0A7Y3UJY7-F1
#
_cell.length_a   1.000
_cell.length_b   1.000
_cell.length_c   1.000
_cell.angle_alpha   90.00
_cell.angle_beta   90.00
_cell.angle_gamma   90.00
#
_symmetry.space_group_name_H-M   'P 1'
#
loop_
_entity.id
_entity.type
_entity.pdbx_description
1 polymer ?
#
loop_
_entity_poly.entity_id
_entity_poly.type
_entity_poly.pdbx_seq_one_letter_code
_entity_poly.pdbx_strand_id
1 'polypeptide(L)'
;MLKTEEKESRELDIKYDPQLVDDIVYKGLADREKSGDYDLYVAYHKKRDAIYELEPEMRPKKFRELDNEFFKLLGYDGFVSEVFGEFPDIKEIVEEVHVRRATTRQNEGSNVVDEGKKVIVRLYPELFLTGEEISKVMRHELMHVSDIMDKDFGYRVEDFDPSPMEDRIIRDRYRLFWDIYVDGRLEKMGKETYGTRESWKREFDNFFKKIPDDTRAQIFTRLWGVDEPLTHDKIVELSREINNVLSLAEVENNLDESGEELEKVGPLPGTTCPLCGFPSFEWLEEVANDEEMVKVLKEDFPDWEPHHGVCARCTEYYKIKAGKW
;
A
#
# COMPACT_ATOMS: atom_id res chain seq x y z
N MET A 1 48.37 -5.84 -13.49
CA MET A 1 47.97 -5.72 -12.07
C MET A 1 46.69 -4.91 -12.04
N LEU A 2 45.56 -5.61 -12.02
CA LEU A 2 44.24 -5.00 -11.82
C LEU A 2 44.15 -4.64 -10.34
N LYS A 3 43.96 -3.35 -10.04
CA LYS A 3 43.60 -2.91 -8.69
C LYS A 3 42.17 -3.37 -8.45
N THR A 4 42.02 -4.38 -7.61
CA THR A 4 40.75 -4.68 -6.95
C THR A 4 40.48 -3.53 -6.00
N GLU A 5 39.58 -2.62 -6.37
CA GLU A 5 39.02 -1.67 -5.43
C GLU A 5 38.15 -2.46 -4.46
N GLU A 6 38.63 -2.61 -3.22
CA GLU A 6 37.79 -2.99 -2.10
C GLU A 6 36.70 -1.92 -1.96
N LYS A 7 35.48 -2.20 -2.43
CA LYS A 7 34.28 -1.47 -2.01
C LYS A 7 34.19 -1.64 -0.50
N GLU A 8 34.66 -0.67 0.29
CA GLU A 8 34.31 -0.56 1.70
C GLU A 8 32.78 -0.62 1.79
N SER A 9 32.23 -1.63 2.48
CA SER A 9 30.78 -1.69 2.69
C SER A 9 30.40 -0.54 3.61
N ARG A 10 29.87 0.53 3.02
CA ARG A 10 29.32 1.66 3.77
C ARG A 10 28.24 1.10 4.71
N GLU A 11 28.43 1.32 6.01
CA GLU A 11 27.46 0.89 7.01
C GLU A 11 26.23 1.80 6.92
N LEU A 12 25.05 1.20 6.91
CA LEU A 12 23.77 1.88 6.78
C LEU A 12 23.46 2.65 8.07
N ASP A 13 23.23 3.96 7.99
CA ASP A 13 22.91 4.78 9.17
C ASP A 13 21.41 4.67 9.51
N ILE A 14 21.07 3.80 10.47
CA ILE A 14 19.68 3.58 10.90
C ILE A 14 19.37 4.45 12.13
N LYS A 15 18.40 5.34 11.97
CA LYS A 15 17.94 6.29 13.00
C LYS A 15 16.51 5.99 13.43
N TYR A 16 16.38 5.62 14.69
CA TYR A 16 15.07 5.37 15.32
C TYR A 16 14.52 6.64 15.95
N ASP A 17 13.21 6.85 15.79
CA ASP A 17 12.49 7.88 16.49
C ASP A 17 12.46 7.64 18.01
N PRO A 18 12.77 8.63 18.86
CA PRO A 18 12.78 8.42 20.30
C PRO A 18 11.44 7.94 20.87
N GLN A 19 10.30 8.38 20.33
CA GLN A 19 8.99 7.95 20.81
C GLN A 19 8.69 6.50 20.40
N LEU A 20 9.19 6.08 19.24
CA LEU A 20 9.13 4.67 18.84
C LEU A 20 9.92 3.79 19.81
N VAL A 21 11.16 4.20 20.11
CA VAL A 21 12.05 3.45 21.02
C VAL A 21 11.44 3.32 22.41
N ASP A 22 10.92 4.41 22.98
CA ASP A 22 10.23 4.42 24.28
C ASP A 22 9.04 3.43 24.29
N ASP A 23 8.15 3.50 23.30
CA ASP A 23 7.00 2.61 23.17
C ASP A 23 7.41 1.12 23.07
N ILE A 24 8.45 0.82 22.27
CA ILE A 24 8.96 -0.55 22.10
C ILE A 24 9.56 -1.07 23.41
N VAL A 25 10.41 -0.28 24.07
CA VAL A 25 11.08 -0.68 25.31
C VAL A 25 10.05 -0.91 26.41
N TYR A 26 9.08 0.00 26.57
CA TYR A 26 8.01 -0.16 27.55
C TYR A 26 7.22 -1.46 27.33
N LYS A 27 6.81 -1.73 26.09
CA LYS A 27 6.03 -2.94 25.77
C LYS A 27 6.87 -4.21 25.85
N GLY A 28 8.13 -4.18 25.39
CA GLY A 28 9.04 -5.32 25.42
C GLY A 28 9.43 -5.74 26.83
N LEU A 29 9.68 -4.79 27.73
CA LEU A 29 9.90 -5.08 29.14
C LEU A 29 8.67 -5.70 29.80
N ALA A 30 7.47 -5.19 29.50
CA ALA A 30 6.22 -5.76 30.01
C ALA A 30 5.95 -7.17 29.48
N ASP A 31 6.35 -7.47 28.24
CA ASP A 31 6.22 -8.81 27.65
C ASP A 31 7.19 -9.82 28.30
N ARG A 32 8.44 -9.39 28.56
CA ARG A 32 9.43 -10.18 29.31
C ARG A 32 8.97 -10.49 30.74
N GLU A 33 8.43 -9.48 31.42
CA GLU A 33 7.87 -9.64 32.77
C GLU A 33 6.75 -10.67 32.81
N LYS A 34 5.77 -10.57 31.88
CA LYS A 34 4.69 -11.55 31.74
C LYS A 34 5.20 -12.96 31.45
N SER A 35 6.30 -13.06 30.71
CA SER A 35 6.97 -14.32 30.39
C SER A 35 7.82 -14.87 31.55
N GLY A 36 7.88 -14.17 32.68
CA GLY A 36 8.59 -14.58 33.90
C GLY A 36 10.07 -14.14 33.97
N ASP A 37 10.55 -13.35 33.01
CA ASP A 37 11.89 -12.77 32.98
C ASP A 37 11.86 -11.35 33.57
N TYR A 38 12.20 -11.25 34.86
CA TYR A 38 12.14 -9.98 35.61
C TYR A 38 13.46 -9.21 35.62
N ASP A 39 14.57 -9.81 35.20
CA ASP A 39 15.90 -9.25 35.43
C ASP A 39 16.07 -7.92 34.67
N LEU A 40 15.68 -7.90 33.39
CA LEU A 40 15.70 -6.69 32.57
C LEU A 40 14.72 -5.64 33.09
N TYR A 41 13.51 -6.06 33.50
CA TYR A 41 12.49 -5.16 34.01
C TYR A 41 12.96 -4.42 35.28
N VAL A 42 13.52 -5.16 36.24
CA VAL A 42 14.06 -4.61 37.49
C VAL A 42 15.26 -3.71 37.22
N ALA A 43 16.17 -4.13 36.33
CA ALA A 43 17.33 -3.33 35.95
C ALA A 43 16.94 -1.99 35.31
N TYR A 44 15.94 -2.00 34.41
CA TYR A 44 15.42 -0.80 33.78
C TYR A 44 14.86 0.17 34.81
N HIS A 45 13.95 -0.29 35.69
CA HIS A 45 13.30 0.57 36.68
C HIS A 45 14.31 1.16 37.66
N LYS A 46 15.29 0.37 38.13
CA LYS A 46 16.36 0.88 38.99
C LYS A 46 17.16 2.01 38.34
N LYS A 47 17.51 1.88 37.04
CA LYS A 47 18.22 2.92 36.30
C LYS A 47 17.33 4.12 36.02
N ARG A 48 16.05 3.90 35.70
CA ARG A 48 15.05 4.93 35.45
C ARG A 48 14.80 5.79 36.68
N ASP A 49 14.67 5.18 37.86
CA ASP A 49 14.47 5.88 39.13
C ASP A 49 15.66 6.81 39.45
N ALA A 50 16.89 6.34 39.20
CA ALA A 50 18.10 7.15 39.39
C ALA A 50 18.16 8.40 38.51
N ILE A 51 17.42 8.46 37.38
CA ILE A 51 17.37 9.65 36.51
C ILE A 51 16.58 10.78 37.18
N TYR A 52 15.59 10.47 38.03
CA TYR A 52 14.81 11.51 38.74
C TYR A 52 15.64 12.28 39.77
N GLU A 53 16.74 11.71 40.24
CA GLU A 53 17.69 12.37 41.15
C GLU A 53 18.60 13.38 40.43
N LEU A 54 18.57 13.43 39.09
CA LEU A 54 19.35 14.38 38.29
C LEU A 54 18.61 15.72 38.11
N GLU A 55 19.36 16.75 37.71
CA GLU A 55 18.80 18.05 37.33
C GLU A 55 17.75 17.91 36.20
N PRO A 56 16.59 18.59 36.29
CA PRO A 56 15.49 18.47 35.35
C PRO A 56 15.89 18.62 33.87
N GLU A 57 16.84 19.49 33.55
CA GLU A 57 17.30 19.75 32.18
C GLU A 57 18.05 18.56 31.57
N MET A 58 18.68 17.73 32.41
CA MET A 58 19.47 16.58 31.98
C MET A 58 18.62 15.32 31.77
N ARG A 59 17.45 15.24 32.43
CA ARG A 59 16.60 14.03 32.44
C ARG A 59 16.16 13.61 31.03
N PRO A 60 15.68 14.49 30.13
CA PRO A 60 15.21 14.06 28.81
C PRO A 60 16.30 13.42 27.93
N LYS A 61 17.56 13.85 28.09
CA LYS A 61 18.69 13.20 27.41
C LYS A 61 18.98 11.84 28.03
N LYS A 62 18.95 11.75 29.36
CA LYS A 62 19.24 10.51 30.10
C LYS A 62 18.18 9.43 29.92
N PHE A 63 16.90 9.77 29.85
CA PHE A 63 15.84 8.83 29.50
C PHE A 63 16.07 8.26 28.08
N ARG A 64 16.34 9.11 27.10
CA ARG A 64 16.67 8.66 25.73
C ARG A 64 17.89 7.75 25.67
N GLU A 65 18.94 8.04 26.44
CA GLU A 65 20.12 7.16 26.52
C GLU A 65 19.76 5.79 27.13
N LEU A 66 18.94 5.77 28.18
CA LEU A 66 18.46 4.56 28.83
C LEU A 66 17.58 3.72 27.89
N ASP A 67 16.61 4.34 27.20
CA ASP A 67 15.71 3.62 26.30
C ASP A 67 16.49 3.03 25.12
N ASN A 68 17.45 3.77 24.56
CA ASN A 68 18.34 3.22 23.52
C ASN A 68 19.21 2.07 24.02
N GLU A 69 19.67 2.10 25.28
CA GLU A 69 20.40 0.99 25.88
C GLU A 69 19.53 -0.26 25.93
N PHE A 70 18.30 -0.15 26.46
CA PHE A 70 17.41 -1.29 26.62
C PHE A 70 16.82 -1.78 25.29
N PHE A 71 16.62 -0.91 24.32
CA PHE A 71 16.23 -1.28 22.96
C PHE A 71 17.25 -2.26 22.34
N LYS A 72 18.55 -1.99 22.53
CA LYS A 72 19.64 -2.88 22.09
C LYS A 72 19.74 -4.14 22.93
N LEU A 73 19.57 -4.06 24.26
CA LEU A 73 19.58 -5.24 25.13
C LEU A 73 18.43 -6.20 24.83
N LEU A 74 17.29 -5.68 24.38
CA LEU A 74 16.15 -6.47 23.90
C LEU A 74 16.39 -7.08 22.51
N GLY A 75 17.44 -6.67 21.79
CA GLY A 75 17.83 -7.16 20.47
C GLY A 75 16.99 -6.60 19.32
N TYR A 76 16.24 -5.53 19.54
CA TYR A 76 15.26 -5.00 18.59
C TYR A 76 15.88 -4.09 17.50
N ASP A 77 17.14 -3.68 17.67
CA ASP A 77 17.90 -2.91 16.68
C ASP A 77 18.37 -3.76 15.48
N GLY A 78 18.45 -5.08 15.64
CA GLY A 78 18.91 -5.99 14.59
C GLY A 78 17.94 -6.14 13.41
N PHE A 79 16.63 -6.19 13.67
CA PHE A 79 15.63 -6.58 12.68
C PHE A 79 15.67 -5.75 11.39
N VAL A 80 15.77 -4.42 11.53
CA VAL A 80 15.77 -3.53 10.36
C VAL A 80 17.04 -3.76 9.54
N SER A 81 18.20 -3.80 10.19
CA SER A 81 19.48 -4.03 9.51
C SER A 81 19.54 -5.39 8.81
N GLU A 82 19.01 -6.43 9.45
CA GLU A 82 18.95 -7.79 8.89
C GLU A 82 18.14 -7.83 7.60
N VAL A 83 16.94 -7.24 7.60
CA VAL A 83 16.07 -7.23 6.42
C VAL A 83 16.67 -6.39 5.29
N PHE A 84 17.29 -5.23 5.58
CA PHE A 84 18.03 -4.46 4.56
C PHE A 84 19.19 -5.27 3.94
N GLY A 85 19.77 -6.22 4.68
CA GLY A 85 20.76 -7.17 4.16
C GLY A 85 20.21 -8.10 3.08
N GLU A 86 18.88 -8.30 3.02
CA GLU A 86 18.22 -9.10 1.99
C GLU A 86 18.04 -8.33 0.66
N PHE A 87 18.21 -7.01 0.66
CA PHE A 87 18.00 -6.12 -0.49
C PHE A 87 19.29 -5.35 -0.83
N PRO A 88 20.30 -6.02 -1.42
CA PRO A 88 21.60 -5.40 -1.70
C PRO A 88 21.51 -4.18 -2.60
N ASP A 89 20.64 -4.20 -3.61
CA ASP A 89 20.49 -3.08 -4.56
C ASP A 89 20.01 -1.80 -3.88
N ILE A 90 19.14 -1.91 -2.88
CA ILE A 90 18.70 -0.79 -2.05
C ILE A 90 19.84 -0.36 -1.14
N LYS A 91 20.48 -1.32 -0.46
CA LYS A 91 21.55 -1.06 0.51
C LYS A 91 22.78 -0.38 -0.09
N GLU A 92 23.08 -0.58 -1.38
CA GLU A 92 24.18 0.08 -2.06
C GLU A 92 23.93 1.58 -2.33
N ILE A 93 22.66 2.00 -2.39
CA ILE A 93 22.26 3.37 -2.75
C ILE A 93 21.84 4.16 -1.51
N VAL A 94 21.09 3.53 -0.61
CA VAL A 94 20.55 4.19 0.59
C VAL A 94 21.66 4.41 1.61
N GLU A 95 21.79 5.66 2.05
CA GLU A 95 22.78 6.09 3.04
C GLU A 95 22.17 6.17 4.45
N GLU A 96 20.90 6.58 4.55
CA GLU A 96 20.22 6.87 5.81
C GLU A 96 18.81 6.25 5.86
N VAL A 97 18.49 5.55 6.95
CA VAL A 97 17.16 4.97 7.20
C VAL A 97 16.56 5.59 8.44
N HIS A 98 15.39 6.20 8.32
CA HIS A 98 14.64 6.72 9.46
C HIS A 98 13.47 5.81 9.79
N VAL A 99 13.55 5.17 10.94
CA VAL A 99 12.46 4.35 11.47
C VAL A 99 11.61 5.21 12.39
N ARG A 100 10.37 5.46 11.99
CA ARG A 100 9.42 6.33 12.69
C ARG A 100 8.25 5.54 13.24
N ARG A 101 7.64 6.08 14.28
CA ARG A 101 6.43 5.51 14.88
C ARG A 101 5.23 5.68 13.95
N ALA A 102 4.58 4.58 13.61
CA ALA A 102 3.21 4.58 13.11
C ALA A 102 2.24 4.62 14.30
N THR A 103 1.18 5.42 14.21
CA THR A 103 0.14 5.50 15.26
C THR A 103 -0.82 4.31 15.23
N THR A 104 -1.00 3.72 14.04
CA THR A 104 -1.82 2.52 13.81
C THR A 104 -1.16 1.67 12.73
N ARG A 105 -1.55 0.39 12.60
CA ARG A 105 -1.10 -0.49 11.51
C ARG A 105 -1.44 0.06 10.12
N GLN A 106 -2.53 0.83 9.98
CA GLN A 106 -2.90 1.46 8.71
C GLN A 106 -1.99 2.63 8.32
N ASN A 107 -1.19 3.15 9.26
CA ASN A 107 -0.23 4.23 9.03
C ASN A 107 1.20 3.72 8.84
N GLU A 108 1.38 2.41 8.76
CA GLU A 108 2.63 1.78 8.31
C GLU A 108 2.86 2.09 6.84
N GLY A 109 4.13 2.15 6.45
CA GLY A 109 4.50 2.47 5.09
C GLY A 109 5.90 3.05 4.98
N SER A 110 6.44 3.01 3.78
CA SER A 110 7.74 3.56 3.41
C SER A 110 7.62 4.79 2.52
N ASN A 111 8.69 5.59 2.50
CA ASN A 111 8.86 6.65 1.54
C ASN A 111 10.34 6.83 1.22
N VAL A 112 10.62 7.19 -0.04
CA VAL A 112 11.97 7.46 -0.54
C VAL A 112 12.13 8.96 -0.71
N VAL A 113 13.20 9.51 -0.16
CA VAL A 113 13.51 10.95 -0.25
C VAL A 113 14.99 11.15 -0.55
N ASP A 114 15.38 12.39 -0.80
CA ASP A 114 16.78 12.76 -1.13
C ASP A 114 17.33 11.95 -2.32
N GLU A 115 16.55 11.90 -3.41
CA GLU A 115 16.92 11.20 -4.65
C GLU A 115 17.27 9.72 -4.46
N GLY A 116 16.66 9.04 -3.49
CA GLY A 116 16.91 7.62 -3.22
C GLY A 116 17.92 7.35 -2.12
N LYS A 117 18.61 8.38 -1.61
CA LYS A 117 19.64 8.20 -0.56
C LYS A 117 19.07 8.00 0.83
N LYS A 118 17.80 8.34 1.03
CA LYS A 118 17.17 8.29 2.35
C LYS A 118 15.82 7.61 2.28
N VAL A 119 15.64 6.61 3.15
CA VAL A 119 14.38 5.88 3.30
C VAL A 119 13.76 6.21 4.65
N ILE A 120 12.48 6.54 4.66
CA ILE A 120 11.70 6.72 5.88
C ILE A 120 10.71 5.56 5.96
N VAL A 121 10.80 4.74 7.00
CA VAL A 121 9.86 3.65 7.26
C VAL A 121 9.06 3.98 8.52
N ARG A 122 7.74 3.88 8.44
CA ARG A 122 6.84 4.00 9.59
C ARG A 122 6.40 2.62 10.03
N LEU A 123 6.67 2.26 11.28
CA LEU A 123 6.37 0.95 11.86
C LEU A 123 5.55 1.10 13.13
N TYR A 124 4.59 0.20 13.33
CA TYR A 124 3.87 0.11 14.59
C TYR A 124 4.76 -0.58 15.66
N PRO A 125 4.85 -0.05 16.90
CA PRO A 125 5.82 -0.53 17.90
C PRO A 125 5.71 -2.05 18.20
N GLU A 126 4.51 -2.60 18.19
CA GLU A 126 4.24 -4.00 18.54
C GLU A 126 4.89 -5.01 17.59
N LEU A 127 5.23 -4.59 16.36
CA LEU A 127 5.94 -5.42 15.39
C LEU A 127 7.29 -5.91 15.90
N PHE A 128 7.96 -5.12 16.75
CA PHE A 128 9.27 -5.46 17.29
C PHE A 128 9.21 -6.57 18.34
N LEU A 129 8.05 -6.80 18.95
CA LEU A 129 7.93 -7.76 20.05
C LEU A 129 7.99 -9.21 19.59
N THR A 130 7.46 -9.49 18.40
CA THR A 130 7.38 -10.85 17.84
C THR A 130 8.56 -11.19 16.91
N GLY A 131 9.23 -10.18 16.33
CA GLY A 131 10.39 -10.35 15.44
C GLY A 131 10.08 -10.90 14.04
N GLU A 132 9.17 -11.87 13.93
CA GLU A 132 8.74 -12.42 12.64
C GLU A 132 7.86 -11.42 11.87
N GLU A 133 6.92 -10.74 12.54
CA GLU A 133 6.01 -9.80 11.86
C GLU A 133 6.73 -8.58 11.30
N ILE A 134 7.69 -8.00 12.05
CA ILE A 134 8.46 -6.86 11.56
C ILE A 134 9.22 -7.21 10.29
N SER A 135 9.76 -8.43 10.19
CA SER A 135 10.50 -8.86 9.01
C SER A 135 9.61 -8.93 7.77
N LYS A 136 8.36 -9.40 7.92
CA LYS A 136 7.35 -9.45 6.84
C LYS A 136 6.98 -8.05 6.36
N VAL A 137 6.64 -7.15 7.29
CA VAL A 137 6.32 -5.75 6.99
C VAL A 137 7.50 -5.07 6.31
N MET A 138 8.71 -5.22 6.85
CA MET A 138 9.90 -4.60 6.27
C MET A 138 10.20 -5.09 4.86
N ARG A 139 10.08 -6.39 4.58
CA ARG A 139 10.27 -6.92 3.22
C ARG A 139 9.25 -6.33 2.24
N HIS A 140 7.98 -6.27 2.64
CA HIS A 140 6.91 -5.65 1.85
C HIS A 140 7.23 -4.20 1.52
N GLU A 141 7.60 -3.40 2.53
CA GLU A 141 7.96 -2.00 2.33
C GLU A 141 9.22 -1.82 1.49
N LEU A 142 10.24 -2.66 1.65
CA LEU A 142 11.45 -2.58 0.84
C LEU A 142 11.22 -2.95 -0.63
N MET A 143 10.25 -3.81 -0.93
CA MET A 143 9.85 -4.05 -2.31
C MET A 143 9.20 -2.81 -2.94
N HIS A 144 8.38 -2.05 -2.21
CA HIS A 144 7.89 -0.75 -2.68
C HIS A 144 9.04 0.24 -2.90
N VAL A 145 10.00 0.30 -1.97
CA VAL A 145 11.21 1.13 -2.14
C VAL A 145 11.99 0.71 -3.39
N SER A 146 12.17 -0.59 -3.61
CA SER A 146 12.84 -1.13 -4.80
C SER A 146 12.15 -0.65 -6.07
N ASP A 147 10.83 -0.74 -6.14
CA ASP A 147 10.04 -0.29 -7.29
C ASP A 147 10.17 1.22 -7.49
N ILE A 148 10.10 2.01 -6.42
CA ILE A 148 10.25 3.48 -6.50
C ILE A 148 11.63 3.87 -7.06
N MET A 149 12.67 3.10 -6.72
CA MET A 149 14.04 3.35 -7.17
C MET A 149 14.34 2.77 -8.55
N ASP A 150 13.54 1.82 -9.03
CA ASP A 150 13.70 1.18 -10.32
C ASP A 150 13.18 2.08 -11.46
N LYS A 151 14.08 2.38 -12.40
CA LYS A 151 13.76 3.20 -13.58
C LYS A 151 12.79 2.49 -14.53
N ASP A 152 12.85 1.17 -14.60
CA ASP A 152 11.98 0.38 -15.49
C ASP A 152 10.57 0.26 -14.91
N PHE A 153 10.42 0.34 -13.58
CA PHE A 153 9.12 0.48 -12.93
C PHE A 153 8.51 1.86 -13.21
N GLY A 154 9.33 2.92 -13.22
CA GLY A 154 8.94 4.25 -13.69
C GLY A 154 8.06 5.04 -12.73
N TYR A 155 8.25 4.86 -11.42
CA TYR A 155 7.46 5.57 -10.39
C TYR A 155 7.55 7.09 -10.52
N ARG A 156 6.39 7.75 -10.39
CA ARG A 156 6.29 9.20 -10.26
C ARG A 156 5.09 9.57 -9.42
N VAL A 157 5.13 10.76 -8.82
CA VAL A 157 3.98 11.31 -8.11
C VAL A 157 2.98 11.78 -9.15
N GLU A 158 1.82 11.14 -9.18
CA GLU A 158 0.69 11.52 -10.03
C GLU A 158 -0.14 12.60 -9.33
N ASP A 159 -0.32 13.74 -10.00
CA ASP A 159 -1.36 14.70 -9.64
C ASP A 159 -2.66 14.26 -10.30
N PHE A 160 -3.53 13.65 -9.50
CA PHE A 160 -4.88 13.37 -9.92
C PHE A 160 -5.66 14.71 -9.90
N ASP A 161 -6.24 15.13 -11.04
CA ASP A 161 -7.26 16.20 -11.12
C ASP A 161 -8.74 15.72 -11.06
N PRO A 162 -9.13 14.66 -10.31
CA PRO A 162 -10.53 14.29 -10.15
C PRO A 162 -11.12 14.84 -8.84
N SER A 163 -12.39 14.55 -8.60
CA SER A 163 -13.01 14.88 -7.31
C SER A 163 -12.28 14.17 -6.15
N PRO A 164 -12.28 14.73 -4.92
CA PRO A 164 -11.61 14.12 -3.76
C PRO A 164 -11.99 12.66 -3.46
N MET A 165 -13.19 12.28 -3.89
CA MET A 165 -13.74 10.95 -3.67
C MET A 165 -13.27 9.95 -4.73
N GLU A 166 -13.22 10.37 -5.98
CA GLU A 166 -12.64 9.59 -7.08
C GLU A 166 -11.15 9.37 -6.86
N ASP A 167 -10.45 10.43 -6.46
CA ASP A 167 -9.04 10.40 -6.06
C ASP A 167 -8.79 9.34 -4.97
N ARG A 168 -9.68 9.26 -3.97
CA ARG A 168 -9.62 8.23 -2.93
C ARG A 168 -9.77 6.81 -3.51
N ILE A 169 -10.75 6.59 -4.39
CA ILE A 169 -10.98 5.27 -4.99
C ILE A 169 -9.79 4.83 -5.84
N ILE A 170 -9.24 5.75 -6.64
CA ILE A 170 -8.07 5.49 -7.48
C ILE A 170 -6.87 5.13 -6.59
N ARG A 171 -6.63 5.89 -5.52
CA ARG A 171 -5.54 5.59 -4.57
C ARG A 171 -5.71 4.25 -3.87
N ASP A 172 -6.93 3.94 -3.42
CA ASP A 172 -7.23 2.66 -2.75
C ASP A 172 -6.99 1.46 -3.70
N ARG A 173 -7.40 1.58 -4.97
CA ARG A 173 -7.13 0.57 -6.01
C ARG A 173 -5.64 0.46 -6.35
N TYR A 174 -4.97 1.60 -6.53
CA TYR A 174 -3.54 1.66 -6.85
C TYR A 174 -2.72 0.95 -5.78
N ARG A 175 -3.01 1.25 -4.51
CA ARG A 175 -2.42 0.55 -3.38
C ARG A 175 -2.68 -0.95 -3.47
N LEU A 176 -3.93 -1.37 -3.62
CA LEU A 176 -4.28 -2.80 -3.66
C LEU A 176 -3.52 -3.56 -4.75
N PHE A 177 -3.47 -3.01 -5.97
CA PHE A 177 -2.75 -3.63 -7.07
C PHE A 177 -1.24 -3.72 -6.81
N TRP A 178 -0.65 -2.65 -6.25
CA TRP A 178 0.77 -2.62 -5.93
C TRP A 178 1.11 -3.59 -4.80
N ASP A 179 0.31 -3.63 -3.74
CA ASP A 179 0.50 -4.52 -2.58
C ASP A 179 0.39 -6.00 -3.01
N ILE A 180 -0.59 -6.35 -3.87
CA ILE A 180 -0.73 -7.69 -4.48
C ILE A 180 0.52 -8.06 -5.29
N TYR A 181 1.02 -7.14 -6.10
CA TYR A 181 2.20 -7.35 -6.94
C TYR A 181 3.48 -7.52 -6.11
N VAL A 182 3.63 -6.74 -5.05
CA VAL A 182 4.74 -6.84 -4.10
C VAL A 182 4.75 -8.18 -3.38
N ASP A 183 3.62 -8.56 -2.77
CA ASP A 183 3.56 -9.82 -2.01
C ASP A 183 3.64 -11.05 -2.92
N GLY A 184 3.08 -10.99 -4.14
CA GLY A 184 3.28 -12.03 -5.14
C GLY A 184 4.76 -12.24 -5.51
N ARG A 185 5.54 -11.14 -5.64
CA ARG A 185 6.99 -11.23 -5.88
C ARG A 185 7.75 -11.78 -4.69
N LEU A 186 7.40 -11.37 -3.47
CA LEU A 186 8.00 -11.91 -2.25
C LEU A 186 7.75 -13.42 -2.13
N GLU A 187 6.53 -13.89 -2.41
CA GLU A 187 6.21 -15.32 -2.42
C GLU A 187 7.05 -16.08 -3.47
N LYS A 188 7.20 -15.53 -4.68
CA LYS A 188 8.04 -16.10 -5.75
C LYS A 188 9.52 -16.17 -5.37
N MET A 189 10.00 -15.24 -4.53
CA MET A 189 11.34 -15.24 -3.94
C MET A 189 11.48 -16.21 -2.74
N GLY A 190 10.42 -16.91 -2.36
CA GLY A 190 10.39 -17.82 -1.20
C GLY A 190 10.43 -17.08 0.13
N LYS A 191 10.03 -15.81 0.17
CA LYS A 191 9.96 -14.98 1.36
C LYS A 191 8.55 -14.96 1.91
N GLU A 192 8.43 -14.86 3.23
CA GLU A 192 7.12 -14.64 3.87
C GLU A 192 6.60 -13.24 3.55
N THR A 193 5.30 -13.17 3.25
CA THR A 193 4.59 -11.95 2.84
C THR A 193 3.92 -11.26 4.02
N TYR A 194 3.59 -9.98 3.86
CA TYR A 194 2.84 -9.22 4.85
C TYR A 194 1.38 -9.68 4.93
N GLY A 195 0.70 -9.76 3.78
CA GLY A 195 -0.62 -10.34 3.65
C GLY A 195 -0.56 -11.74 3.04
N THR A 196 -1.46 -12.64 3.46
CA THR A 196 -1.59 -13.94 2.79
C THR A 196 -2.27 -13.77 1.44
N ARG A 197 -2.02 -14.68 0.50
CA ARG A 197 -2.69 -14.72 -0.80
C ARG A 197 -4.22 -14.69 -0.67
N GLU A 198 -4.79 -15.40 0.31
CA GLU A 198 -6.23 -15.40 0.59
C GLU A 198 -6.73 -14.06 1.13
N SER A 199 -5.93 -13.39 1.97
CA SER A 199 -6.28 -12.09 2.53
C SER A 199 -6.38 -11.03 1.43
N TRP A 200 -5.42 -11.01 0.50
CA TRP A 200 -5.41 -10.14 -0.66
C TRP A 200 -6.49 -10.50 -1.67
N LYS A 201 -6.74 -11.80 -1.92
CA LYS A 201 -7.83 -12.25 -2.79
C LYS A 201 -9.17 -11.75 -2.28
N ARG A 202 -9.41 -11.86 -0.99
CA ARG A 202 -10.64 -11.37 -0.35
C ARG A 202 -10.79 -9.86 -0.47
N GLU A 203 -9.70 -9.11 -0.29
CA GLU A 203 -9.74 -7.66 -0.47
C GLU A 203 -10.03 -7.28 -1.92
N PHE A 204 -9.35 -7.91 -2.87
CA PHE A 204 -9.62 -7.80 -4.31
C PHE A 204 -11.09 -8.10 -4.65
N ASP A 205 -11.62 -9.21 -4.17
CA ASP A 205 -13.02 -9.60 -4.40
C ASP A 205 -14.00 -8.56 -3.85
N ASN A 206 -13.71 -7.96 -2.70
CA ASN A 206 -14.54 -6.91 -2.12
C ASN A 206 -14.53 -5.64 -2.98
N PHE A 207 -13.37 -5.24 -3.50
CA PHE A 207 -13.23 -4.06 -4.37
C PHE A 207 -13.92 -4.25 -5.73
N PHE A 208 -13.88 -5.48 -6.28
CA PHE A 208 -14.33 -5.76 -7.63
C PHE A 208 -15.57 -6.66 -7.71
N LYS A 209 -16.37 -6.73 -6.64
CA LYS A 209 -17.49 -7.67 -6.45
C LYS A 209 -18.53 -7.81 -7.58
N LYS A 210 -18.66 -6.87 -8.53
CA LYS A 210 -19.55 -7.07 -9.69
C LYS A 210 -18.87 -7.73 -10.89
N ILE A 211 -17.55 -7.81 -10.93
CA ILE A 211 -16.86 -8.65 -11.91
C ILE A 211 -17.19 -10.10 -11.56
N PRO A 212 -17.58 -10.98 -12.50
CA PRO A 212 -17.88 -12.39 -12.19
C PRO A 212 -16.75 -13.09 -11.44
N ASP A 213 -17.09 -14.02 -10.53
CA ASP A 213 -16.15 -14.66 -9.62
C ASP A 213 -14.98 -15.35 -10.35
N ASP A 214 -15.27 -16.06 -11.45
CA ASP A 214 -14.26 -16.75 -12.27
C ASP A 214 -13.28 -15.75 -12.92
N THR A 215 -13.81 -14.65 -13.47
CA THR A 215 -13.01 -13.57 -14.05
C THR A 215 -12.14 -12.91 -12.97
N ARG A 216 -12.67 -12.65 -11.77
CA ARG A 216 -11.87 -12.12 -10.64
C ARG A 216 -10.76 -13.07 -10.24
N ALA A 217 -11.01 -14.39 -10.24
CA ALA A 217 -10.01 -15.40 -9.92
C ALA A 217 -8.86 -15.42 -10.92
N GLN A 218 -9.16 -15.32 -12.22
CA GLN A 218 -8.15 -15.22 -13.29
C GLN A 218 -7.30 -13.96 -13.15
N ILE A 219 -7.95 -12.79 -13.02
CA ILE A 219 -7.24 -11.50 -12.87
C ILE A 219 -6.30 -11.53 -11.66
N PHE A 220 -6.81 -11.97 -10.51
CA PHE A 220 -6.00 -12.04 -9.29
C PHE A 220 -4.81 -13.00 -9.47
N THR A 221 -5.01 -14.16 -10.09
CA THR A 221 -3.94 -15.13 -10.33
C THR A 221 -2.82 -14.52 -11.17
N ARG A 222 -3.16 -13.72 -12.19
CA ARG A 222 -2.18 -13.03 -13.02
C ARG A 222 -1.42 -11.96 -12.24
N LEU A 223 -2.13 -11.11 -11.48
CA LEU A 223 -1.51 -10.07 -10.65
C LEU A 223 -0.56 -10.68 -9.61
N TRP A 224 -0.93 -11.81 -9.02
CA TRP A 224 -0.13 -12.53 -8.03
C TRP A 224 1.04 -13.31 -8.63
N GLY A 225 0.88 -13.90 -9.83
CA GLY A 225 1.86 -14.80 -10.46
C GLY A 225 3.14 -14.12 -10.95
N VAL A 226 3.08 -12.80 -11.17
CA VAL A 226 4.24 -11.98 -11.59
C VAL A 226 4.92 -12.52 -12.84
N ASP A 227 4.15 -13.01 -13.81
CA ASP A 227 4.69 -13.50 -15.09
C ASP A 227 5.18 -12.34 -15.96
N GLU A 228 4.50 -11.20 -15.87
CA GLU A 228 4.86 -9.94 -16.52
C GLU A 228 5.11 -8.88 -15.44
N PRO A 229 6.21 -8.11 -15.51
CA PRO A 229 6.44 -6.99 -14.61
C PRO A 229 5.34 -5.93 -14.75
N LEU A 230 4.74 -5.51 -13.64
CA LEU A 230 3.82 -4.37 -13.61
C LEU A 230 4.62 -3.09 -13.46
N THR A 231 4.45 -2.17 -14.40
CA THR A 231 5.00 -0.81 -14.30
C THR A 231 4.05 0.10 -13.54
N HIS A 232 4.57 1.22 -13.03
CA HIS A 232 3.76 2.27 -12.41
C HIS A 232 2.59 2.69 -13.30
N ASP A 233 2.84 2.93 -14.59
CA ASP A 233 1.82 3.34 -15.57
C ASP A 233 0.69 2.33 -15.68
N LYS A 234 1.04 1.05 -15.69
CA LYS A 234 0.04 -0.01 -15.79
C LYS A 234 -0.83 -0.04 -14.54
N ILE A 235 -0.25 0.11 -13.36
CA ILE A 235 -1.02 0.16 -12.10
C ILE A 235 -1.94 1.38 -12.08
N VAL A 236 -1.47 2.56 -12.51
CA VAL A 236 -2.30 3.77 -12.63
C VAL A 236 -3.46 3.56 -13.60
N GLU A 237 -3.19 2.97 -14.77
CA GLU A 237 -4.21 2.66 -15.79
C GLU A 237 -5.30 1.73 -15.23
N LEU A 238 -4.91 0.65 -14.54
CA LEU A 238 -5.83 -0.30 -13.89
C LEU A 238 -6.65 0.35 -12.77
N SER A 239 -6.06 1.32 -12.07
CA SER A 239 -6.70 1.98 -10.93
C SER A 239 -7.78 2.97 -11.36
N ARG A 240 -7.59 3.63 -12.50
CA ARG A 240 -8.54 4.58 -13.08
C ARG A 240 -9.73 3.87 -13.70
N GLU A 241 -9.47 2.89 -14.59
CA GLU A 241 -10.49 2.33 -15.47
C GLU A 241 -10.71 0.84 -15.22
N ILE A 242 -11.94 0.46 -14.87
CA ILE A 242 -12.32 -0.94 -14.59
C ILE A 242 -12.19 -1.84 -15.82
N ASN A 243 -12.44 -1.30 -17.03
CA ASN A 243 -12.30 -2.07 -18.27
C ASN A 243 -10.87 -2.57 -18.48
N ASN A 244 -9.87 -1.80 -18.05
CA ASN A 244 -8.47 -2.22 -18.12
C ASN A 244 -8.16 -3.35 -17.13
N VAL A 245 -8.94 -3.48 -16.05
CA VAL A 245 -8.85 -4.61 -15.13
C VAL A 245 -9.41 -5.88 -15.78
N LEU A 246 -10.52 -5.76 -16.53
CA LEU A 246 -11.11 -6.87 -17.28
C LEU A 246 -10.19 -7.40 -18.37
N SER A 247 -9.46 -6.52 -19.06
CA SER A 247 -8.52 -6.92 -20.12
C SER A 247 -7.38 -7.82 -19.62
N LEU A 248 -7.13 -7.89 -18.30
CA LEU A 248 -6.17 -8.83 -17.72
C LEU A 248 -6.63 -10.30 -17.82
N ALA A 249 -7.95 -10.54 -17.89
CA ALA A 249 -8.54 -11.86 -18.10
C ALA A 249 -8.64 -12.25 -19.59
N GLU A 250 -8.78 -11.28 -20.49
CA GLU A 250 -9.05 -11.51 -21.93
C GLU A 250 -7.89 -12.18 -22.69
N VAL A 251 -6.67 -12.19 -22.14
CA VAL A 251 -5.50 -12.76 -22.82
C VAL A 251 -5.53 -14.29 -22.94
N GLU A 252 -6.34 -14.99 -22.13
CA GLU A 252 -6.55 -16.45 -22.26
C GLU A 252 -7.67 -16.84 -23.25
N ASN A 253 -8.59 -15.93 -23.60
CA ASN A 253 -9.70 -16.25 -24.50
C ASN A 253 -9.38 -16.11 -26.00
N ASN A 254 -8.12 -15.84 -26.37
CA ASN A 254 -7.67 -15.85 -27.78
C ASN A 254 -7.60 -17.26 -28.41
N LEU A 255 -8.34 -18.24 -27.88
CA LEU A 255 -8.55 -19.55 -28.51
C LEU A 255 -10.03 -19.87 -28.81
N ASP A 256 -10.96 -18.96 -28.53
CA ASP A 256 -12.33 -19.10 -29.05
C ASP A 256 -12.58 -18.01 -30.10
N GLU A 257 -12.57 -18.43 -31.38
CA GLU A 257 -13.07 -17.67 -32.54
C GLU A 257 -14.60 -17.46 -32.48
N SER A 258 -15.13 -17.12 -31.31
CA SER A 258 -16.43 -16.50 -31.15
C SER A 258 -16.18 -15.11 -30.60
N GLY A 259 -16.05 -14.13 -31.50
CA GLY A 259 -15.99 -12.71 -31.19
C GLY A 259 -17.30 -12.20 -30.57
N GLU A 260 -17.70 -12.75 -29.43
CA GLU A 260 -18.65 -12.12 -28.53
C GLU A 260 -17.87 -11.03 -27.80
N GLU A 261 -18.06 -9.78 -28.24
CA GLU A 261 -17.69 -8.62 -27.44
C GLU A 261 -18.30 -8.83 -26.04
N LEU A 262 -17.47 -9.02 -25.02
CA LEU A 262 -17.93 -8.99 -23.63
C LEU A 262 -18.71 -7.69 -23.45
N GLU A 263 -20.00 -7.80 -23.10
CA GLU A 263 -20.85 -6.64 -22.84
C GLU A 263 -20.10 -5.70 -21.89
N LYS A 264 -19.87 -4.45 -22.33
CA LYS A 264 -19.19 -3.44 -21.53
C LYS A 264 -19.91 -3.33 -20.18
N VAL A 265 -19.26 -3.82 -19.13
CA VAL A 265 -19.85 -3.90 -17.80
C VAL A 265 -20.15 -2.48 -17.32
N GLY A 266 -21.41 -2.23 -16.99
CA GLY A 266 -21.84 -0.94 -16.46
C GLY A 266 -21.10 -0.54 -15.18
N PRO A 267 -21.19 0.73 -14.76
CA PRO A 267 -20.39 1.25 -13.66
C PRO A 267 -20.61 0.49 -12.33
N LEU A 268 -19.52 0.24 -11.61
CA LEU A 268 -19.54 -0.43 -10.31
C LEU A 268 -20.14 0.47 -9.20
N PRO A 269 -20.71 -0.10 -8.12
CA PRO A 269 -21.21 0.68 -7.00
C PRO A 269 -20.03 1.37 -6.31
N GLY A 270 -20.17 2.65 -6.02
CA GLY A 270 -19.11 3.50 -5.50
C GLY A 270 -18.31 4.21 -6.58
N THR A 271 -18.40 3.81 -7.86
CA THR A 271 -17.80 4.57 -8.97
C THR A 271 -18.49 5.94 -9.07
N THR A 272 -17.74 6.96 -9.50
CA THR A 272 -18.28 8.30 -9.71
C THR A 272 -19.19 8.35 -10.93
N CYS A 273 -20.36 8.97 -10.76
CA CYS A 273 -21.25 9.26 -11.87
C CYS A 273 -20.54 10.20 -12.86
N PRO A 274 -20.47 9.86 -14.16
CA PRO A 274 -19.78 10.70 -15.15
C PRO A 274 -20.44 12.08 -15.33
N LEU A 275 -21.71 12.22 -14.90
CA LEU A 275 -22.45 13.47 -15.01
C LEU A 275 -22.26 14.41 -13.83
N CYS A 276 -22.21 13.87 -12.60
CA CYS A 276 -22.17 14.69 -11.39
C CYS A 276 -20.92 14.50 -10.52
N GLY A 277 -20.04 13.56 -10.85
CA GLY A 277 -18.82 13.27 -10.12
C GLY A 277 -19.03 12.65 -8.73
N PHE A 278 -20.26 12.38 -8.30
CA PHE A 278 -20.53 11.75 -7.01
C PHE A 278 -20.53 10.22 -7.12
N PRO A 279 -20.01 9.49 -6.11
CA PRO A 279 -20.16 8.04 -6.04
C PRO A 279 -21.62 7.65 -6.11
N SER A 280 -21.93 6.68 -6.96
CA SER A 280 -23.24 6.06 -6.97
C SER A 280 -23.13 4.58 -6.66
N PHE A 281 -23.96 4.13 -5.74
CA PHE A 281 -24.16 2.70 -5.49
C PHE A 281 -25.33 2.14 -6.32
N GLU A 282 -26.11 3.03 -6.93
CA GLU A 282 -27.32 2.73 -7.69
C GLU A 282 -27.20 3.35 -9.08
N TRP A 283 -27.23 2.50 -10.10
CA TRP A 283 -27.06 2.87 -11.50
C TRP A 283 -28.30 2.46 -12.26
N LEU A 284 -28.90 3.40 -12.98
CA LEU A 284 -30.14 3.16 -13.71
C LEU A 284 -29.81 2.93 -15.19
N GLU A 285 -29.72 1.66 -15.56
CA GLU A 285 -29.47 1.22 -16.94
C GLU A 285 -30.63 1.58 -17.89
N GLU A 286 -31.83 1.76 -17.34
CA GLU A 286 -33.03 2.14 -18.10
C GLU A 286 -32.90 3.49 -18.81
N VAL A 287 -31.96 4.36 -18.39
CA VAL A 287 -31.69 5.64 -19.07
C VAL A 287 -31.28 5.43 -20.52
N ALA A 288 -30.53 4.37 -20.81
CA ALA A 288 -30.09 4.05 -22.18
C ALA A 288 -31.26 3.75 -23.13
N ASN A 289 -32.40 3.32 -22.60
CA ASN A 289 -33.59 2.94 -23.37
C ASN A 289 -34.55 4.13 -23.60
N ASP A 290 -34.22 5.31 -23.07
CA ASP A 290 -35.04 6.52 -23.18
C ASP A 290 -34.41 7.50 -24.19
N GLU A 291 -34.84 7.43 -25.45
CA GLU A 291 -34.28 8.24 -26.55
C GLU A 291 -34.32 9.76 -26.29
N GLU A 292 -35.40 10.25 -25.66
CA GLU A 292 -35.54 11.68 -25.36
C GLU A 292 -34.58 12.10 -24.25
N MET A 293 -34.41 11.26 -23.22
CA MET A 293 -33.44 11.53 -22.17
C MET A 293 -32.01 11.45 -22.70
N VAL A 294 -31.68 10.42 -23.50
CA VAL A 294 -30.35 10.26 -24.10
C VAL A 294 -30.00 11.47 -24.96
N LYS A 295 -30.96 11.99 -25.74
CA LYS A 295 -30.75 13.20 -26.54
C LYS A 295 -30.39 14.41 -25.67
N VAL A 296 -31.20 14.69 -24.64
CA VAL A 296 -30.96 15.82 -23.73
C VAL A 296 -29.67 15.65 -22.93
N LEU A 297 -29.30 14.41 -22.60
CA LEU A 297 -28.06 14.08 -21.91
C LEU A 297 -26.85 14.33 -22.82
N LYS A 298 -26.89 13.87 -24.08
CA LYS A 298 -25.82 14.10 -25.06
C LYS A 298 -25.67 15.57 -25.48
N GLU A 299 -26.67 16.42 -25.27
CA GLU A 299 -26.53 17.87 -25.43
C GLU A 299 -25.57 18.48 -24.38
N ASP A 300 -25.58 17.97 -23.15
CA ASP A 300 -24.69 18.44 -22.07
C ASP A 300 -23.38 17.63 -22.00
N PHE A 301 -23.43 16.34 -22.32
CA PHE A 301 -22.32 15.38 -22.25
C PHE A 301 -22.18 14.59 -23.57
N PRO A 302 -21.57 15.17 -24.62
CA PRO A 302 -21.54 14.57 -25.96
C PRO A 302 -20.86 13.19 -26.04
N ASP A 303 -19.85 12.98 -25.19
CA ASP A 303 -19.05 11.75 -25.14
C ASP A 303 -19.66 10.67 -24.23
N TRP A 304 -20.85 10.92 -23.64
CA TRP A 304 -21.51 9.93 -22.81
C TRP A 304 -22.07 8.77 -23.65
N GLU A 305 -21.88 7.56 -23.16
CA GLU A 305 -22.37 6.32 -23.76
C GLU A 305 -23.14 5.50 -22.70
N PRO A 306 -24.11 4.67 -23.12
CA PRO A 306 -24.96 3.88 -22.20
C PRO A 306 -24.22 3.14 -21.08
N HIS A 307 -23.08 2.52 -21.42
CA HIS A 307 -22.28 1.74 -20.49
C HIS A 307 -21.54 2.58 -19.43
N HIS A 308 -21.43 3.90 -19.60
CA HIS A 308 -20.92 4.78 -18.54
C HIS A 308 -21.93 4.92 -17.38
N GLY A 309 -23.20 4.60 -17.63
CA GLY A 309 -24.29 4.64 -16.68
C GLY A 309 -24.63 6.03 -16.16
N VAL A 310 -25.75 6.11 -15.43
CA VAL A 310 -26.25 7.34 -14.81
C VAL A 310 -26.72 7.02 -13.39
N CYS A 311 -26.34 7.84 -12.41
CA CYS A 311 -26.81 7.67 -11.04
C CYS A 311 -28.30 8.02 -10.91
N ALA A 312 -28.96 7.51 -9.87
CA ALA A 312 -30.38 7.78 -9.61
C ALA A 312 -30.71 9.29 -9.62
N ARG A 313 -29.86 10.13 -9.00
CA ARG A 313 -30.07 11.59 -8.93
C ARG A 313 -29.97 12.28 -10.29
N CYS A 314 -28.97 11.93 -11.10
CA CYS A 314 -28.83 12.49 -12.44
C CYS A 314 -29.99 12.04 -13.33
N THR A 315 -30.42 10.79 -13.17
CA THR A 315 -31.59 10.28 -13.89
C THR A 315 -32.83 11.12 -13.58
N GLU A 316 -33.12 11.39 -12.31
CA GLU A 316 -34.26 12.26 -11.94
C GLU A 316 -34.16 13.66 -12.55
N TYR A 317 -32.98 14.28 -12.50
CA TYR A 317 -32.74 15.59 -13.11
C TYR A 317 -33.01 15.58 -14.62
N TYR A 318 -32.47 14.58 -15.34
CA TYR A 318 -32.64 14.46 -16.78
C TYR A 318 -34.06 14.03 -17.18
N LYS A 319 -34.80 13.30 -16.33
CA LYS A 319 -36.25 13.05 -16.52
C LYS A 319 -37.03 14.36 -16.55
N ILE A 320 -36.74 15.28 -15.63
CA ILE A 320 -37.37 16.60 -15.57
C ILE A 320 -36.98 17.43 -16.80
N LYS A 321 -35.69 17.44 -17.15
CA LYS A 321 -35.18 18.21 -18.31
C LYS A 321 -35.74 17.71 -19.64
N ALA A 322 -35.99 16.41 -19.77
CA ALA A 322 -36.64 15.78 -20.91
C ALA A 322 -38.18 15.94 -20.91
N GLY A 323 -38.77 16.61 -19.91
CA GLY A 323 -40.21 16.88 -19.85
C GLY A 323 -41.08 15.69 -19.45
N LYS A 324 -40.53 14.71 -18.73
CA LYS A 324 -41.22 13.46 -18.36
C LYS A 324 -41.81 13.43 -16.94
N TRP A 325 -42.16 14.60 -16.38
CA TRP A 325 -42.72 14.75 -15.03
C TRP A 325 -43.92 15.68 -14.98
#